data_AF-A0A024VJ20-F1
#
_entry.id   AF-A0A024VJ20-F1
#
_cell.length_a   1.000
_cell.length_b   1.000
_cell.length_c   1.000
_cell.angle_alpha   90.00
_cell.angle_beta   90.00
_cell.angle_gamma   90.00
#
_symmetry.space_group_name_H-M   'P 1'
#
loop_
_entity.id
_entity.type
_entity.pdbx_description
1 polymer ?
#
loop_
_entity_poly.entity_id
_entity_poly.type
_entity_poly.pdbx_seq_one_letter_code
_entity_poly.pdbx_strand_id
1 'polypeptide(L)'
;MDIFYDENKEDGRVYYIRIVIIIGNGKGVYGYGVGFGKNIKEARNSALLNSISNLDFIDFNYKNCILNFPVSGQEYSSHVKIIPRPLGKGLKINRKYLPLAYILGLDNVKISFSGSNKWMSRIKALKRCLNKIVSIKTLCKMTGKKYVCHFAPHYYTSHWPDYWFKNILNEYKYRIQKIQKKRSMVCRKNFRSNISKIPEEVVPDFTPYTWKTPIQKFVESQKLKKYVDNNIYRTNVF
;
A
#
# COMPACT_ATOMS: atom_id res chain seq x y z
N MET A 1 -18.20 28.71 -5.13
CA MET A 1 -18.87 29.22 -6.33
C MET A 1 -18.55 30.68 -6.27
N ASP A 2 -17.76 31.12 -7.22
CA ASP A 2 -17.07 32.39 -7.13
C ASP A 2 -17.59 33.20 -8.33
N ILE A 3 -18.20 34.35 -8.06
CA ILE A 3 -18.75 35.24 -9.08
C ILE A 3 -17.64 36.20 -9.48
N PHE A 4 -17.39 36.32 -10.78
CA PHE A 4 -16.37 37.21 -11.33
C PHE A 4 -17.03 38.24 -12.25
N TYR A 5 -16.43 39.42 -12.25
CA TYR A 5 -16.82 40.55 -13.07
C TYR A 5 -15.79 40.71 -14.17
N ASP A 6 -16.24 41.02 -15.37
CA ASP A 6 -15.40 41.51 -16.45
C ASP A 6 -15.64 43.02 -16.59
N GLU A 7 -14.57 43.82 -16.65
CA GLU A 7 -14.65 45.29 -16.57
C GLU A 7 -14.94 45.98 -17.91
N ASN A 8 -14.94 45.24 -19.01
CA ASN A 8 -15.02 45.84 -20.34
C ASN A 8 -16.31 45.51 -21.08
N LYS A 9 -17.24 46.47 -21.04
CA LYS A 9 -17.99 46.94 -22.21
C LYS A 9 -18.66 48.27 -21.87
N GLU A 10 -18.60 49.19 -22.82
CA GLU A 10 -19.05 50.59 -22.74
C GLU A 10 -20.53 50.80 -22.34
N ASP A 11 -21.30 49.73 -22.10
CA ASP A 11 -22.73 49.79 -21.73
C ASP A 11 -23.18 48.79 -20.62
N GLY A 12 -22.28 48.19 -19.82
CA GLY A 12 -22.70 47.49 -18.60
C GLY A 12 -21.83 46.34 -18.09
N ARG A 13 -21.96 46.03 -16.79
CA ARG A 13 -21.24 44.94 -16.10
C ARG A 13 -21.82 43.57 -16.47
N VAL A 14 -21.03 42.72 -17.12
CA VAL A 14 -21.41 41.32 -17.42
C VAL A 14 -20.91 40.41 -16.30
N TYR A 15 -21.85 39.67 -15.69
CA TYR A 15 -21.56 38.73 -14.61
C TYR A 15 -21.25 37.35 -15.18
N TYR A 16 -20.13 36.75 -14.75
CA TYR A 16 -19.80 35.36 -15.05
C TYR A 16 -19.70 34.53 -13.79
N ILE A 17 -20.21 33.30 -13.89
CA ILE A 17 -20.14 32.30 -12.85
C ILE A 17 -18.95 31.40 -13.15
N ARG A 18 -18.02 31.29 -12.18
CA ARG A 18 -16.95 30.28 -12.23
C ARG A 18 -17.34 29.07 -11.40
N ILE A 19 -17.29 27.91 -12.02
CA ILE A 19 -17.47 26.60 -11.37
C ILE A 19 -16.18 25.81 -11.55
N VAL A 20 -15.77 25.13 -10.48
CA VAL A 20 -14.67 24.18 -10.54
C VAL A 20 -15.21 22.82 -10.17
N ILE A 21 -15.02 21.86 -11.06
CA ILE A 21 -15.49 20.49 -10.92
C ILE A 21 -14.28 19.57 -10.82
N ILE A 22 -14.40 18.56 -9.97
CA ILE A 22 -13.46 17.46 -9.89
C ILE A 22 -14.28 16.19 -10.11
N ILE A 23 -13.83 15.38 -11.05
CA ILE A 23 -14.37 14.05 -11.34
C ILE A 23 -13.32 13.01 -10.99
N GLY A 24 -13.77 11.78 -10.74
CA GLY A 24 -12.87 10.67 -10.46
C GLY A 24 -13.64 9.40 -10.14
N ASN A 25 -12.95 8.28 -10.24
CA ASN A 25 -13.53 6.95 -10.11
C ASN A 25 -13.30 6.32 -8.73
N GLY A 26 -12.66 7.03 -7.79
CA GLY A 26 -12.26 6.51 -6.49
C GLY A 26 -11.14 5.45 -6.55
N LYS A 27 -10.48 5.31 -7.71
CA LYS A 27 -9.43 4.32 -7.96
C LYS A 27 -8.10 4.94 -8.39
N GLY A 28 -7.90 6.22 -8.08
CA GLY A 28 -6.70 6.95 -8.46
C GLY A 28 -6.72 7.59 -9.84
N VAL A 29 -7.84 7.53 -10.58
CA VAL A 29 -8.04 8.33 -11.79
C VAL A 29 -8.97 9.49 -11.45
N TYR A 30 -8.52 10.70 -11.75
CA TYR A 30 -9.25 11.92 -11.45
C TYR A 30 -9.02 12.96 -12.53
N GLY A 31 -9.92 13.93 -12.64
CA GLY A 31 -9.76 15.08 -13.53
C GLY A 31 -10.38 16.30 -12.89
N TYR A 32 -9.84 17.47 -13.18
CA TYR A 32 -10.44 18.73 -12.72
C TYR A 32 -10.55 19.72 -13.87
N GLY A 33 -11.64 20.49 -13.83
CA GLY A 33 -11.96 21.46 -14.84
C GLY A 33 -12.51 22.71 -14.21
N VAL A 34 -12.20 23.83 -14.85
CA VAL A 34 -12.75 25.15 -14.51
C VAL A 34 -13.61 25.56 -15.67
N GLY A 35 -14.85 25.92 -15.39
CA GLY A 35 -15.81 26.39 -16.37
C GLY A 35 -16.30 27.78 -16.02
N PHE A 36 -16.58 28.54 -17.06
CA PHE A 36 -17.17 29.86 -17.00
C PHE A 36 -18.47 29.86 -17.78
N GLY A 37 -19.45 30.62 -17.34
CA GLY A 37 -20.72 30.74 -18.04
C GLY A 37 -21.56 31.87 -17.46
N LYS A 38 -22.55 32.33 -18.25
CA LYS A 38 -23.55 33.29 -17.79
C LYS A 38 -24.53 32.59 -16.85
N ASN A 39 -24.89 31.35 -17.18
CA ASN A 39 -25.75 30.48 -16.40
C ASN A 39 -24.96 29.39 -15.64
N ILE A 40 -25.52 28.92 -14.51
CA ILE A 40 -24.94 27.81 -13.73
C ILE A 40 -24.80 26.54 -14.55
N LYS A 41 -25.79 26.23 -15.40
CA LYS A 41 -25.81 25.03 -16.26
C LYS A 41 -24.69 25.07 -17.30
N GLU A 42 -24.51 26.21 -17.97
CA GLU A 42 -23.44 26.41 -18.95
C GLU A 42 -22.06 26.29 -18.30
N ALA A 43 -21.84 27.01 -17.19
CA ALA A 43 -20.57 26.95 -16.46
C ALA A 43 -20.26 25.53 -15.97
N ARG A 44 -21.28 24.77 -15.55
CA ARG A 44 -21.14 23.37 -15.12
C ARG A 44 -20.75 22.46 -16.30
N ASN A 45 -21.42 22.58 -17.44
CA ASN A 45 -21.11 21.76 -18.62
C ASN A 45 -19.71 22.06 -19.16
N SER A 46 -19.32 23.34 -19.20
CA SER A 46 -17.96 23.76 -19.55
C SER A 46 -16.93 23.18 -18.57
N ALA A 47 -17.18 23.28 -17.26
CA ALA A 47 -16.28 22.73 -16.25
C ALA A 47 -16.17 21.19 -16.34
N LEU A 48 -17.28 20.51 -16.66
CA LEU A 48 -17.32 19.06 -16.81
C LEU A 48 -16.50 18.60 -18.04
N LEU A 49 -16.70 19.23 -19.19
CA LEU A 49 -15.94 18.92 -20.41
C LEU A 49 -14.43 19.14 -20.20
N ASN A 50 -14.06 20.26 -19.57
CA ASN A 50 -12.67 20.54 -19.21
C ASN A 50 -12.11 19.55 -18.18
N SER A 51 -12.95 18.99 -17.30
CA SER A 51 -12.50 18.00 -16.31
C SER A 51 -12.24 16.63 -16.96
N ILE A 52 -13.02 16.27 -17.97
CA ILE A 52 -12.87 15.03 -18.74
C ILE A 52 -11.64 15.11 -19.65
N SER A 53 -11.36 16.27 -20.26
CA SER A 53 -10.15 16.44 -21.06
C SER A 53 -8.87 16.40 -20.22
N ASN A 54 -8.95 16.79 -18.95
CA ASN A 54 -7.82 16.89 -18.02
C ASN A 54 -7.78 15.72 -17.02
N LEU A 55 -7.98 14.49 -17.50
CA LEU A 55 -7.83 13.29 -16.68
C LEU A 55 -6.35 13.00 -16.42
N ASP A 56 -6.03 12.80 -15.14
CA ASP A 56 -4.72 12.40 -14.63
C ASP A 56 -4.88 11.14 -13.76
N PHE A 57 -3.78 10.39 -13.61
CA PHE A 57 -3.71 9.24 -12.73
C PHE A 57 -2.74 9.50 -11.58
N ILE A 58 -3.03 8.92 -10.41
CA ILE A 58 -2.16 8.96 -9.24
C ILE A 58 -1.42 7.63 -9.16
N ASP A 59 -0.10 7.68 -9.17
CA ASP A 59 0.76 6.50 -9.10
C ASP A 59 0.90 6.00 -7.64
N PHE A 60 -0.16 5.41 -7.07
CA PHE A 60 -0.11 4.74 -5.77
C PHE A 60 -0.45 3.26 -5.85
N ASN A 61 -0.10 2.50 -4.81
CA ASN A 61 -0.38 1.07 -4.73
C ASN A 61 -1.88 0.81 -4.48
N TYR A 62 -2.62 0.57 -5.56
CA TYR A 62 -4.09 0.41 -5.54
C TYR A 62 -4.61 -0.62 -4.53
N LYS A 63 -3.91 -1.73 -4.31
CA LYS A 63 -4.39 -2.80 -3.40
C LYS A 63 -4.43 -2.39 -1.93
N ASN A 64 -3.59 -1.45 -1.54
CA ASN A 64 -3.41 -1.10 -0.12
C ASN A 64 -3.79 0.36 0.16
N CYS A 65 -3.88 1.19 -0.88
CA CYS A 65 -4.10 2.65 -0.81
C CYS A 65 -3.16 3.41 0.13
N ILE A 66 -2.09 2.77 0.61
CA ILE A 66 -1.10 3.37 1.51
C ILE A 66 -0.10 4.18 0.71
N LEU A 67 0.11 5.42 1.17
CA LEU A 67 1.21 6.27 0.74
C LEU A 67 2.52 5.86 1.41
N ASN A 68 3.61 5.89 0.65
CA ASN A 68 4.92 5.42 1.12
C ASN A 68 5.60 6.45 2.01
N PHE A 69 5.48 7.72 1.62
CA PHE A 69 6.12 8.86 2.27
C PHE A 69 5.14 10.03 2.29
N PRO A 70 5.27 10.95 3.27
CA PRO A 70 4.50 12.19 3.27
C PRO A 70 4.89 13.05 2.06
N VAL A 71 3.89 13.61 1.39
CA VAL A 71 4.08 14.51 0.25
C VAL A 71 3.44 15.87 0.53
N SER A 72 4.02 16.91 -0.06
CA SER A 72 3.50 18.27 0.03
C SER A 72 3.52 18.98 -1.32
N GLY A 73 2.49 19.78 -1.58
CA GLY A 73 2.35 20.62 -2.76
C GLY A 73 2.02 22.04 -2.35
N GLN A 74 2.47 22.99 -3.16
CA GLN A 74 2.24 24.42 -2.93
C GLN A 74 1.88 25.10 -4.25
N GLU A 75 0.95 26.03 -4.18
CA GLU A 75 0.62 26.98 -5.24
C GLU A 75 0.37 28.35 -4.59
N TYR A 76 1.22 29.33 -4.91
CA TYR A 76 1.24 30.61 -4.21
C TYR A 76 1.26 30.40 -2.68
N SER A 77 0.30 30.99 -1.95
CA SER A 77 0.12 30.81 -0.51
C SER A 77 -0.77 29.64 -0.12
N SER A 78 -1.20 28.79 -1.06
CA SER A 78 -1.96 27.57 -0.76
C SER A 78 -1.03 26.38 -0.59
N HIS A 79 -1.09 25.71 0.55
CA HIS A 79 -0.29 24.52 0.83
C HIS A 79 -1.18 23.32 1.07
N VAL A 80 -0.78 22.17 0.55
CA VAL A 80 -1.43 20.88 0.75
C VAL A 80 -0.37 19.90 1.24
N LYS A 81 -0.69 19.19 2.31
CA LYS A 81 0.17 18.13 2.84
C LYS A 81 -0.64 16.86 3.01
N ILE A 82 -0.10 15.76 2.53
CA ILE A 82 -0.69 14.43 2.55
C ILE A 82 0.27 13.53 3.31
N ILE A 83 -0.17 13.01 4.45
CA ILE A 83 0.65 12.20 5.36
C ILE A 83 0.06 10.80 5.45
N PRO A 84 0.84 9.73 5.20
CA PRO A 84 0.34 8.38 5.35
C PRO A 84 -0.04 8.08 6.81
N ARG A 85 -1.04 7.22 6.99
CA ARG A 85 -1.48 6.70 8.28
C ARG A 85 -1.42 5.17 8.24
N PRO A 86 -1.33 4.51 9.41
CA PRO A 86 -1.43 3.06 9.50
C PRO A 86 -2.73 2.52 8.87
N LEU A 87 -2.67 1.29 8.38
CA LEU A 87 -3.83 0.60 7.81
C LEU A 87 -5.00 0.55 8.81
N GLY A 88 -6.23 0.73 8.32
CA GLY A 88 -7.44 0.72 9.15
C GLY A 88 -7.71 2.02 9.91
N LYS A 89 -6.85 3.04 9.79
CA LYS A 89 -7.10 4.37 10.37
C LYS A 89 -8.00 5.25 9.50
N GLY A 90 -8.16 4.93 8.23
CA GLY A 90 -9.00 5.65 7.28
C GLY A 90 -8.52 7.07 6.96
N LEU A 91 -9.41 7.88 6.38
CA LEU A 91 -9.13 9.27 6.01
C LEU A 91 -9.28 10.24 7.20
N LYS A 92 -8.30 11.12 7.38
CA LYS A 92 -8.37 12.26 8.32
C LYS A 92 -8.22 13.57 7.54
N ILE A 93 -9.33 14.24 7.30
CA ILE A 93 -9.42 15.47 6.51
C ILE A 93 -10.54 16.35 7.06
N ASN A 94 -10.51 17.66 6.78
CA ASN A 94 -11.66 18.52 7.06
C ASN A 94 -12.89 18.02 6.27
N ARG A 95 -14.05 17.92 6.95
CA ARG A 95 -15.31 17.38 6.40
C ARG A 95 -15.72 18.01 5.08
N LYS A 96 -15.42 19.30 4.86
CA LYS A 96 -15.64 20.00 3.59
C LYS A 96 -14.95 19.35 2.39
N TYR A 97 -13.76 18.76 2.60
CA TYR A 97 -12.95 18.15 1.54
C TYR A 97 -13.01 16.62 1.58
N LEU A 98 -13.83 16.03 2.44
CA LEU A 98 -13.96 14.58 2.54
C LEU A 98 -14.41 13.93 1.22
N PRO A 99 -15.41 14.46 0.48
CA PRO A 99 -15.81 13.90 -0.82
C PRO A 99 -14.67 13.91 -1.84
N LEU A 100 -13.82 14.95 -1.80
CA LEU A 100 -12.67 15.06 -2.68
C LEU A 100 -11.69 13.89 -2.48
N ALA A 101 -11.38 13.55 -1.23
CA ALA A 101 -10.48 12.44 -0.93
C ALA A 101 -11.03 11.08 -1.42
N TYR A 102 -12.34 10.88 -1.31
CA TYR A 102 -13.00 9.68 -1.85
C TYR A 102 -12.96 9.61 -3.38
N ILE A 103 -13.23 10.72 -4.07
CA ILE A 103 -13.18 10.79 -5.54
C ILE A 103 -11.77 10.47 -6.06
N LEU A 104 -10.73 10.93 -5.35
CA LEU A 104 -9.34 10.62 -5.66
C LEU A 104 -8.96 9.16 -5.37
N GLY A 105 -9.70 8.46 -4.52
CA GLY A 105 -9.41 7.08 -4.13
C GLY A 105 -8.28 6.94 -3.10
N LEU A 106 -8.02 7.99 -2.32
CA LEU A 106 -7.04 7.93 -1.24
C LEU A 106 -7.67 7.27 -0.01
N ASP A 107 -6.90 6.44 0.70
CA ASP A 107 -7.32 5.84 1.97
C ASP A 107 -6.14 5.71 2.94
N ASN A 108 -6.42 5.71 4.25
CA ASN A 108 -5.39 5.68 5.31
C ASN A 108 -4.42 6.85 5.24
N VAL A 109 -4.95 8.07 5.08
CA VAL A 109 -4.16 9.30 4.88
C VAL A 109 -4.71 10.45 5.72
N LYS A 110 -3.83 11.32 6.20
CA LYS A 110 -4.18 12.64 6.73
C LYS A 110 -3.91 13.69 5.67
N ILE A 111 -4.93 14.46 5.29
CA ILE A 111 -4.81 15.57 4.33
C ILE A 111 -5.08 16.88 5.06
N SER A 112 -4.13 17.80 4.98
CA SER A 112 -4.26 19.14 5.54
C SER A 112 -4.07 20.20 4.46
N PHE A 113 -5.00 21.16 4.43
CA PHE A 113 -4.91 22.36 3.62
C PHE A 113 -4.59 23.54 4.53
N SER A 114 -3.60 24.35 4.17
CA SER A 114 -3.24 25.58 4.88
C SER A 114 -3.02 26.75 3.93
N GLY A 115 -3.05 27.96 4.47
CA GLY A 115 -2.90 29.21 3.73
C GLY A 115 -4.18 29.63 3.00
N SER A 116 -4.06 30.14 1.76
CA SER A 116 -5.18 30.79 1.05
C SER A 116 -6.43 29.91 0.90
N ASN A 117 -7.59 30.56 0.96
CA ASN A 117 -8.92 29.94 0.81
C ASN A 117 -9.38 29.80 -0.66
N LYS A 118 -8.64 30.36 -1.63
CA LYS A 118 -9.01 30.35 -3.05
C LYS A 118 -8.94 28.93 -3.62
N TRP A 119 -10.07 28.44 -4.16
CA TRP A 119 -10.21 27.05 -4.60
C TRP A 119 -9.29 26.69 -5.78
N MET A 120 -9.09 27.63 -6.70
CA MET A 120 -8.18 27.45 -7.84
C MET A 120 -6.75 27.14 -7.39
N SER A 121 -6.20 27.94 -6.47
CA SER A 121 -4.85 27.74 -5.95
C SER A 121 -4.75 26.44 -5.16
N ARG A 122 -5.79 26.09 -4.37
CA ARG A 122 -5.84 24.83 -3.62
C ARG A 122 -5.82 23.60 -4.52
N ILE A 123 -6.58 23.60 -5.60
CA ILE A 123 -6.61 22.46 -6.53
C ILE A 123 -5.28 22.31 -7.24
N LYS A 124 -4.66 23.40 -7.70
CA LYS A 124 -3.33 23.30 -8.32
C LYS A 124 -2.25 22.86 -7.32
N ALA A 125 -2.30 23.34 -6.08
CA ALA A 125 -1.43 22.85 -5.01
C ALA A 125 -1.64 21.37 -4.72
N LEU A 126 -2.90 20.91 -4.71
CA LEU A 126 -3.26 19.50 -4.57
C LEU A 126 -2.74 18.68 -5.76
N LYS A 127 -2.91 19.13 -7.00
CA LYS A 127 -2.35 18.48 -8.21
C LYS A 127 -0.84 18.31 -8.07
N ARG A 128 -0.11 19.37 -7.72
CA ARG A 128 1.34 19.30 -7.47
C ARG A 128 1.70 18.34 -6.35
N CYS A 129 0.87 18.23 -5.32
CA CYS A 129 1.04 17.26 -4.26
C CYS A 129 0.84 15.82 -4.75
N LEU A 130 -0.21 15.58 -5.55
CA LEU A 130 -0.55 14.27 -6.11
C LEU A 130 0.50 13.80 -7.12
N ASN A 131 1.04 14.69 -7.94
CA ASN A 131 2.10 14.37 -8.91
C ASN A 131 3.41 13.93 -8.26
N LYS A 132 3.62 14.25 -6.98
CA LYS A 132 4.79 13.79 -6.20
C LYS A 132 4.57 12.40 -5.57
N ILE A 133 3.36 11.86 -5.65
CA ILE A 133 3.09 10.50 -5.18
C ILE A 133 3.72 9.54 -6.18
N VAL A 134 4.58 8.66 -5.68
CA VAL A 134 5.27 7.65 -6.49
C VAL A 134 5.03 6.29 -5.87
N SER A 135 4.63 5.32 -6.69
CA SER A 135 4.43 3.96 -6.23
C SER A 135 5.77 3.29 -5.96
N ILE A 136 5.78 2.26 -5.11
CA ILE A 136 7.04 1.58 -4.78
C ILE A 136 7.62 0.90 -6.01
N LYS A 137 6.76 0.41 -6.91
CA LYS A 137 7.17 -0.13 -8.20
C LYS A 137 7.92 0.91 -9.03
N THR A 138 7.38 2.13 -9.14
CA THR A 138 8.02 3.22 -9.87
C THR A 138 9.31 3.64 -9.18
N LEU A 139 9.33 3.75 -7.85
CA LEU A 139 10.52 4.08 -7.07
C LEU A 139 11.65 3.04 -7.26
N CYS A 140 11.32 1.75 -7.24
CA CYS A 140 12.28 0.67 -7.51
C CYS A 140 12.87 0.78 -8.92
N LYS A 141 12.03 1.03 -9.94
CA LYS A 141 12.48 1.24 -11.31
C LYS A 141 13.41 2.46 -11.43
N MET A 142 13.04 3.59 -10.82
CA MET A 142 13.85 4.81 -10.82
C MET A 142 15.21 4.59 -10.13
N THR A 143 15.26 3.76 -9.09
CA THR A 143 16.50 3.46 -8.34
C THR A 143 17.31 2.29 -8.91
N GLY A 144 16.86 1.67 -10.01
CA GLY A 144 17.51 0.49 -10.59
C GLY A 144 17.42 -0.77 -9.71
N LYS A 145 16.53 -0.76 -8.70
CA LYS A 145 16.35 -1.89 -7.76
C LYS A 145 15.26 -2.81 -8.26
N LYS A 146 15.45 -4.12 -8.03
CA LYS A 146 14.43 -5.12 -8.35
C LYS A 146 13.24 -4.97 -7.40
N TYR A 147 12.05 -4.84 -7.97
CA TYR A 147 10.80 -4.90 -7.22
C TYR A 147 10.47 -6.36 -6.89
N VAL A 148 10.51 -6.72 -5.61
CA VAL A 148 10.14 -8.05 -5.10
C VAL A 148 8.97 -7.91 -4.13
N CYS A 149 7.87 -8.60 -4.38
CA CYS A 149 6.78 -8.74 -3.41
C CYS A 149 7.23 -9.74 -2.34
N HIS A 150 7.65 -9.28 -1.16
CA HIS A 150 8.04 -10.20 -0.07
C HIS A 150 6.81 -10.75 0.66
N PHE A 151 6.49 -12.02 0.40
CA PHE A 151 5.79 -13.08 1.17
C PHE A 151 4.55 -12.79 2.06
N ALA A 152 4.29 -11.56 2.48
CA ALA A 152 2.96 -11.08 2.76
C ALA A 152 2.61 -10.08 1.64
N PRO A 153 1.38 -10.03 1.11
CA PRO A 153 0.94 -8.76 0.56
C PRO A 153 1.26 -7.69 1.63
N HIS A 154 1.61 -6.46 1.26
CA HIS A 154 1.78 -5.33 2.20
C HIS A 154 3.19 -4.97 2.74
N TYR A 155 4.26 -5.74 2.55
CA TYR A 155 5.63 -5.25 2.85
C TYR A 155 6.46 -5.10 1.56
N TYR A 156 6.63 -3.86 1.13
CA TYR A 156 7.49 -3.52 0.01
C TYR A 156 8.71 -2.78 0.56
N THR A 157 9.88 -3.41 0.52
CA THR A 157 11.15 -2.77 0.87
C THR A 157 12.05 -2.76 -0.35
N SER A 158 12.85 -1.71 -0.52
CA SER A 158 13.95 -1.76 -1.48
C SER A 158 14.94 -2.80 -0.98
N HIS A 159 14.94 -4.00 -1.55
CA HIS A 159 15.92 -5.02 -1.19
C HIS A 159 17.31 -4.51 -1.60
N TRP A 160 18.31 -4.81 -0.78
CA TRP A 160 19.71 -4.59 -1.18
C TRP A 160 19.99 -5.47 -2.41
N PRO A 161 20.93 -5.10 -3.29
CA PRO A 161 21.13 -5.84 -4.53
C PRO A 161 21.35 -7.34 -4.27
N ASP A 162 20.61 -8.21 -4.97
CA ASP A 162 20.62 -9.67 -4.75
C ASP A 162 22.04 -10.29 -4.83
N TYR A 163 22.98 -9.61 -5.50
CA TYR A 163 24.38 -10.06 -5.58
C TYR A 163 25.13 -10.00 -4.24
N TRP A 164 24.74 -9.14 -3.29
CA TRP A 164 25.33 -9.12 -1.94
C TRP A 164 25.05 -10.40 -1.17
N PHE A 165 23.87 -10.99 -1.37
CA PHE A 165 23.49 -12.23 -0.69
C PHE A 165 23.88 -13.48 -1.46
N LYS A 166 24.44 -13.39 -2.68
CA LYS A 166 24.86 -14.57 -3.46
C LYS A 166 25.89 -15.40 -2.72
N ASN A 167 26.87 -14.76 -2.05
CA ASN A 167 27.88 -15.50 -1.30
C ASN A 167 27.26 -16.25 -0.10
N ILE A 168 26.39 -15.57 0.66
CA ILE A 168 25.68 -16.16 1.79
C ILE A 168 24.77 -17.31 1.33
N LEU A 169 24.03 -17.12 0.23
CA LEU A 169 23.15 -18.14 -0.36
C LEU A 169 23.96 -19.34 -0.89
N ASN A 170 25.08 -19.10 -1.55
CA ASN A 170 25.95 -20.16 -2.07
C ASN A 170 26.54 -20.99 -0.92
N GLU A 171 26.97 -20.36 0.17
CA GLU A 171 27.44 -21.06 1.36
C GLU A 171 26.31 -21.89 2.00
N TYR A 172 25.11 -21.33 2.11
CA TYR A 172 23.94 -22.04 2.63
C TYR A 172 23.57 -23.25 1.75
N LYS A 173 23.51 -23.06 0.43
CA LYS A 173 23.24 -24.13 -0.55
C LYS A 173 24.32 -25.22 -0.48
N TYR A 174 25.59 -24.84 -0.37
CA TYR A 174 26.70 -25.77 -0.20
C TYR A 174 26.56 -26.59 1.10
N ARG A 175 26.22 -25.95 2.23
CA ARG A 175 25.96 -26.62 3.51
C ARG A 175 24.80 -27.61 3.40
N ILE A 176 23.67 -27.19 2.81
CA ILE A 176 22.51 -28.06 2.57
C ILE A 176 22.90 -29.26 1.70
N GLN A 177 23.64 -29.03 0.61
CA GLN A 177 24.06 -30.09 -0.29
C GLN A 177 25.04 -31.07 0.38
N LYS A 178 25.93 -30.58 1.26
CA LYS A 178 26.81 -31.41 2.08
C LYS A 178 26.02 -32.24 3.09
N ILE A 179 24.99 -31.67 3.72
CA ILE A 179 24.07 -32.39 4.61
C ILE A 179 23.29 -33.46 3.84
N GLN A 180 22.76 -33.14 2.67
CA GLN A 180 22.04 -34.08 1.80
C GLN A 180 22.94 -35.23 1.32
N LYS A 181 24.19 -34.94 0.92
CA LYS A 181 25.18 -35.97 0.54
C LYS A 181 25.61 -36.85 1.73
N LYS A 182 25.78 -36.26 2.91
CA LYS A 182 26.05 -37.03 4.15
C LYS A 182 24.86 -37.92 4.50
N ARG A 183 23.63 -37.38 4.43
CA ARG A 183 22.39 -38.16 4.63
C ARG A 183 22.30 -39.32 3.65
N SER A 184 22.55 -39.10 2.36
CA SER A 184 22.48 -40.19 1.37
C SER A 184 23.52 -41.28 1.61
N MET A 185 24.74 -40.93 2.05
CA MET A 185 25.77 -41.91 2.44
C MET A 185 25.42 -42.66 3.73
N VAL A 186 24.93 -41.96 4.76
CA VAL A 186 24.51 -42.57 6.03
C VAL A 186 23.31 -43.49 5.80
N CYS A 187 22.30 -43.05 5.04
CA CYS A 187 21.15 -43.89 4.68
C CYS A 187 21.55 -45.10 3.82
N ARG A 188 22.57 -44.98 2.96
CA ARG A 188 23.10 -46.12 2.18
C ARG A 188 23.88 -47.13 3.03
N LYS A 189 24.68 -46.68 4.00
CA LYS A 189 25.46 -47.56 4.90
C LYS A 189 24.61 -48.20 6.01
N ASN A 190 23.56 -47.53 6.46
CA ASN A 190 22.69 -47.96 7.56
C ASN A 190 21.30 -48.42 7.10
N PHE A 191 21.13 -48.79 5.82
CA PHE A 191 19.81 -49.13 5.27
C PHE A 191 19.12 -50.31 5.98
N ARG A 192 19.86 -51.10 6.78
CA ARG A 192 19.30 -52.20 7.58
C ARG A 192 19.35 -52.01 9.10
N SER A 193 19.87 -50.91 9.62
CA SER A 193 19.85 -50.66 11.07
C SER A 193 19.74 -49.18 11.37
N ASN A 194 18.60 -48.79 11.93
CA ASN A 194 18.28 -47.47 12.45
C ASN A 194 18.12 -46.35 11.40
N ILE A 195 17.10 -46.50 10.56
CA ILE A 195 16.22 -45.35 10.34
C ILE A 195 15.45 -45.23 11.65
N SER A 196 15.88 -44.34 12.55
CA SER A 196 14.88 -43.74 13.44
C SER A 196 13.84 -43.19 12.49
N LYS A 197 12.61 -43.75 12.54
CA LYS A 197 11.47 -43.26 11.77
C LYS A 197 11.57 -41.75 11.83
N ILE A 198 11.90 -41.12 10.70
CA ILE A 198 11.66 -39.69 10.54
C ILE A 198 10.23 -39.56 11.03
N PRO A 199 9.96 -38.77 12.10
CA PRO A 199 8.59 -38.64 12.55
C PRO A 199 7.83 -38.24 11.31
N GLU A 200 6.97 -39.14 10.85
CA GLU A 200 5.97 -38.86 9.84
C GLU A 200 5.47 -37.47 10.19
N GLU A 201 5.48 -36.53 9.23
CA GLU A 201 4.88 -35.21 9.50
C GLU A 201 3.52 -35.52 10.12
N VAL A 202 3.42 -35.27 11.43
CA VAL A 202 2.24 -35.64 12.18
C VAL A 202 1.24 -34.61 11.71
N VAL A 203 0.48 -34.96 10.68
CA VAL A 203 -0.74 -34.27 10.33
C VAL A 203 -1.52 -34.32 11.63
N PRO A 204 -1.79 -33.18 12.28
CA PRO A 204 -2.57 -33.21 13.49
C PRO A 204 -3.90 -33.87 13.11
N ASP A 205 -4.21 -35.02 13.72
CA ASP A 205 -5.44 -35.78 13.50
C ASP A 205 -6.72 -34.92 13.69
N PHE A 206 -6.56 -33.70 14.23
CA PHE A 206 -7.64 -32.83 14.67
C PHE A 206 -7.38 -31.37 14.31
N THR A 207 -8.38 -30.68 13.77
CA THR A 207 -8.34 -29.24 13.52
C THR A 207 -8.57 -28.45 14.82
N PRO A 208 -7.90 -27.30 15.02
CA PRO A 208 -7.95 -26.53 16.28
C PRO A 208 -9.32 -25.89 16.57
N TYR A 209 -10.25 -25.94 15.61
CA TYR A 209 -11.56 -25.30 15.69
C TYR A 209 -12.70 -26.26 16.08
N THR A 210 -12.41 -27.55 16.27
CA THR A 210 -13.40 -28.52 16.72
C THR A 210 -13.53 -28.47 18.24
N TRP A 211 -14.77 -28.46 18.75
CA TRP A 211 -15.01 -28.56 20.20
C TRP A 211 -14.54 -29.93 20.70
N LYS A 212 -13.82 -29.94 21.84
CA LYS A 212 -13.21 -31.15 22.41
C LYS A 212 -13.57 -31.30 23.88
N THR A 213 -13.77 -32.55 24.30
CA THR A 213 -13.97 -32.91 25.71
C THR A 213 -12.72 -32.62 26.55
N PRO A 214 -12.83 -32.38 27.87
CA PRO A 214 -11.67 -32.15 28.73
C PRO A 214 -10.62 -33.27 28.68
N ILE A 215 -11.07 -34.53 28.56
CA ILE A 215 -10.21 -35.71 28.45
C ILE A 215 -9.39 -35.69 27.14
N GLN A 216 -10.02 -35.31 26.03
CA GLN A 216 -9.35 -35.20 24.73
C GLN A 216 -8.29 -34.09 24.74
N LYS A 217 -8.59 -32.94 25.36
CA LYS A 217 -7.61 -31.86 25.53
C LYS A 217 -6.41 -32.30 26.37
N PHE A 218 -6.64 -33.08 27.43
CA PHE A 218 -5.56 -33.60 28.27
C PHE A 218 -4.65 -34.57 27.49
N VAL A 219 -5.22 -35.54 26.77
CA VAL A 219 -4.48 -36.50 25.94
C VAL A 219 -3.68 -35.79 24.84
N GLU A 220 -4.27 -34.77 24.21
CA GLU A 220 -3.60 -33.94 23.20
C GLU A 220 -2.42 -33.16 23.80
N SER A 221 -2.58 -32.57 24.98
CA SER A 221 -1.48 -31.87 25.67
C SER A 221 -0.30 -32.78 26.00
N GLN A 222 -0.58 -34.04 26.39
CA GLN A 222 0.44 -35.05 26.68
C GLN A 222 1.18 -35.50 25.42
N LYS A 223 0.46 -35.65 24.29
CA LYS A 223 1.08 -35.92 22.98
C LYS A 223 1.97 -34.74 22.54
N LEU A 224 1.48 -33.50 22.65
CA LEU A 224 2.25 -32.29 22.31
C LEU A 224 3.56 -32.16 23.12
N LYS A 225 3.52 -32.41 24.43
CA LYS A 225 4.73 -32.43 25.26
C LYS A 225 5.77 -33.42 24.76
N LYS A 226 5.36 -34.64 24.41
CA LYS A 226 6.25 -35.66 23.82
C LYS A 226 6.88 -35.22 22.48
N TYR A 227 6.19 -34.39 21.69
CA TYR A 227 6.74 -33.87 20.44
C TYR A 227 7.72 -32.72 20.64
N VAL A 228 7.49 -31.85 21.64
CA VAL A 228 8.38 -30.73 21.98
C VAL A 228 9.69 -31.21 22.60
N ASP A 229 9.66 -32.32 23.35
CA ASP A 229 10.83 -32.86 24.04
C ASP A 229 11.85 -33.56 23.12
N ASN A 230 11.54 -33.80 21.85
CA ASN A 230 12.45 -34.45 20.88
C ASN A 230 13.49 -33.51 20.25
N ASN A 231 13.70 -32.29 20.77
CA ASN A 231 14.83 -31.46 20.37
C ASN A 231 16.14 -32.11 20.83
N ILE A 232 16.93 -32.59 19.86
CA ILE A 232 18.17 -33.39 19.93
C ILE A 232 19.33 -32.73 20.74
N TYR A 233 19.11 -31.61 21.43
CA TYR A 233 20.15 -30.82 22.09
C TYR A 233 20.19 -30.91 23.62
N ARG A 234 19.55 -31.91 24.23
CA ARG A 234 19.80 -32.23 25.66
C ARG A 234 20.51 -33.57 25.78
N THR A 235 21.79 -33.58 25.44
CA THR A 235 22.72 -34.49 26.12
C THR A 235 22.79 -34.03 27.57
N ASN A 236 22.24 -34.84 28.48
CA ASN A 236 22.40 -34.64 29.91
C ASN A 236 23.90 -34.62 30.22
N VAL A 237 24.38 -33.44 30.60
CA VAL A 237 25.56 -33.31 31.45
C VAL A 237 25.01 -33.38 32.87
N PHE A 238 25.51 -34.38 33.59
CA PHE A 238 25.18 -34.81 34.96
C PHE A 238 23.94 -35.68 35.11
#